data_AF-A0A7G8WCX6-F1
#
_entry.id   AF-A0A7G8WCX6-F1
#
_cell.length_a   1.000
_cell.length_b   1.000
_cell.length_c   1.000
_cell.angle_alpha   90.00
_cell.angle_beta   90.00
_cell.angle_gamma   90.00
#
_symmetry.space_group_name_H-M   'P 1'
#
loop_
_entity.id
_entity.type
_entity.pdbx_description
1 polymer ?
#
loop_
_entity_poly.entity_id
_entity_poly.type
_entity_poly.pdbx_seq_one_letter_code
_entity_poly.pdbx_strand_id
1 'polypeptide(L)'
;MKNLIYFLVFSLIILGCKKETPFDINKQNELADFSENIFNQKTINSKEILRLIELKTVTKFKDTAEYNRTPKATIYADNSAKTYFQVFEQPKNVITALCYYKNGKQIYVAEYYGNGTIMCKFNTSKEGIRNGKYECYYENGEIRSAGKYLNDKKTGIETEYDSEGNITNEFDYSGK
;
A
#
# COMPACT_ATOMS: atom_id res chain seq x y z
N MET A 1 0.15 -2.62 -32.71
CA MET A 1 -0.31 -3.83 -31.97
C MET A 1 0.43 -4.02 -30.64
N LYS A 2 0.46 -3.01 -29.75
CA LYS A 2 1.02 -3.14 -28.37
C LYS A 2 -0.01 -2.84 -27.26
N ASN A 3 -1.24 -2.48 -27.64
CA ASN A 3 -2.30 -2.05 -26.70
C ASN A 3 -3.29 -3.16 -26.32
N LEU A 4 -3.27 -4.32 -27.01
CA LEU A 4 -4.27 -5.38 -26.80
C LEU A 4 -3.90 -6.35 -25.66
N ILE A 5 -2.61 -6.50 -25.35
CA ILE A 5 -2.13 -7.40 -24.29
C ILE A 5 -2.26 -6.75 -22.89
N TYR A 6 -2.21 -5.41 -22.80
CA TYR A 6 -2.36 -4.69 -21.52
C TYR A 6 -3.80 -4.66 -21.01
N PHE A 7 -4.78 -4.69 -21.91
CA PHE A 7 -6.20 -4.75 -21.55
C PHE A 7 -6.53 -6.03 -20.77
N LEU A 8 -5.83 -7.14 -21.05
CA LEU A 8 -6.06 -8.44 -20.41
C LEU A 8 -5.50 -8.54 -18.99
N VAL A 9 -4.37 -7.88 -18.69
CA VAL A 9 -3.82 -7.88 -17.32
C VAL A 9 -4.60 -6.92 -16.41
N PHE A 10 -5.08 -5.80 -16.96
CA PHE A 10 -6.00 -4.90 -16.26
C PHE A 10 -7.40 -5.52 -16.12
N SER A 11 -7.85 -6.36 -17.07
CA SER A 11 -9.15 -7.04 -16.97
C SER A 11 -9.16 -8.15 -15.92
N LEU A 12 -8.05 -8.83 -15.65
CA LEU A 12 -7.99 -9.89 -14.63
C LEU A 12 -8.16 -9.37 -13.20
N ILE A 13 -7.69 -8.15 -12.90
CA ILE A 13 -7.94 -7.47 -11.60
C ILE A 13 -9.39 -6.94 -11.52
N ILE A 14 -10.02 -6.65 -12.67
CA ILE A 14 -11.35 -6.05 -12.75
C ILE A 14 -12.49 -7.08 -12.88
N LEU A 15 -12.19 -8.38 -13.03
CA LEU A 15 -13.23 -9.42 -13.20
C LEU A 15 -14.26 -9.44 -12.05
N GLY A 16 -13.95 -8.84 -10.89
CA GLY A 16 -14.86 -8.64 -9.75
C GLY A 16 -15.02 -7.18 -9.29
N CYS A 17 -14.79 -6.16 -10.12
CA CYS A 17 -14.88 -4.75 -9.69
C CYS A 17 -16.01 -3.97 -10.40
N LYS A 18 -16.73 -3.11 -9.67
CA LYS A 18 -17.69 -2.15 -10.25
C LYS A 18 -17.07 -0.76 -10.35
N LYS A 19 -17.10 -0.14 -11.54
CA LYS A 19 -16.66 1.24 -11.77
C LYS A 19 -17.71 2.23 -11.25
N GLU A 20 -17.30 3.25 -10.50
CA GLU A 20 -18.23 4.18 -9.84
C GLU A 20 -18.23 5.62 -10.39
N THR A 21 -17.19 6.08 -11.12
CA THR A 21 -17.10 7.49 -11.58
C THR A 21 -16.51 7.69 -13.00
N PRO A 22 -16.80 8.83 -13.68
CA PRO A 22 -16.22 9.17 -14.98
C PRO A 22 -14.75 9.64 -14.89
N PHE A 23 -14.03 9.50 -16.00
CA PHE A 23 -12.63 9.88 -16.20
C PHE A 23 -12.44 11.40 -16.35
N ASP A 24 -11.49 12.00 -15.63
CA ASP A 24 -11.11 13.43 -15.74
C ASP A 24 -9.63 13.55 -16.17
N ILE A 25 -9.38 14.16 -17.34
CA ILE A 25 -8.07 14.16 -18.02
C ILE A 25 -7.06 15.18 -17.47
N ASN A 26 -7.50 16.11 -16.62
CA ASN A 26 -6.68 17.25 -16.16
C ASN A 26 -5.82 16.95 -14.91
N LYS A 27 -5.87 15.74 -14.37
CA LYS A 27 -5.12 15.31 -13.18
C LYS A 27 -4.05 14.31 -13.60
N GLN A 28 -2.83 14.76 -13.86
CA GLN A 28 -1.74 13.89 -14.30
C GLN A 28 -0.58 13.91 -13.29
N ASN A 29 -0.01 12.74 -13.01
CA ASN A 29 1.23 12.51 -12.25
C ASN A 29 1.24 12.84 -10.74
N GLU A 30 0.17 13.41 -10.17
CA GLU A 30 0.14 13.78 -8.75
C GLU A 30 0.15 12.59 -7.78
N LEU A 31 -0.29 11.40 -8.23
CA LEU A 31 -0.47 10.25 -7.35
C LEU A 31 0.87 9.61 -6.95
N ALA A 32 1.89 9.67 -7.82
CA ALA A 32 3.19 9.08 -7.54
C ALA A 32 3.92 9.81 -6.40
N ASP A 33 4.06 11.13 -6.51
CA ASP A 33 4.70 11.95 -5.47
C ASP A 33 3.90 11.90 -4.17
N PHE A 34 2.57 11.89 -4.26
CA PHE A 34 1.71 11.71 -3.10
C PHE A 34 1.91 10.35 -2.41
N SER A 35 2.13 9.29 -3.18
CA SER A 35 2.36 7.95 -2.63
C SER A 35 3.66 7.84 -1.84
N GLU A 36 4.72 8.50 -2.29
CA GLU A 36 6.00 8.52 -1.58
C GLU A 36 5.90 9.32 -0.29
N ASN A 37 5.19 10.45 -0.33
CA ASN A 37 4.90 11.23 0.87
C ASN A 37 4.13 10.43 1.93
N ILE A 38 3.10 9.68 1.55
CA ILE A 38 2.37 8.81 2.50
C ILE A 38 3.30 7.74 3.07
N PHE A 39 4.08 7.06 2.22
CA PHE A 39 4.94 5.95 2.65
C PHE A 39 6.00 6.36 3.68
N ASN A 40 6.40 7.63 3.66
CA ASN A 40 7.38 8.18 4.58
C ASN A 40 6.78 8.73 5.89
N GLN A 41 5.45 8.80 6.02
CA GLN A 41 4.78 9.25 7.24
C GLN A 41 4.60 8.11 8.26
N LYS A 42 4.82 8.40 9.55
CA LYS A 42 4.54 7.45 10.65
C LYS A 42 3.06 7.44 11.05
N THR A 43 2.32 8.50 10.75
CA THR A 43 0.90 8.63 11.09
C THR A 43 0.17 9.28 9.94
N ILE A 44 -1.05 8.81 9.67
CA ILE A 44 -1.96 9.40 8.69
C ILE A 44 -3.26 9.85 9.35
N ASN A 45 -3.89 10.87 8.76
CA ASN A 45 -5.31 11.14 8.98
C ASN A 45 -6.10 10.43 7.88
N SER A 46 -6.80 9.34 8.20
CA SER A 46 -7.46 8.51 7.19
C SER A 46 -8.46 9.28 6.33
N LYS A 47 -9.24 10.20 6.92
CA LYS A 47 -10.24 11.00 6.19
C LYS A 47 -9.57 11.93 5.18
N GLU A 48 -8.50 12.59 5.60
CA GLU A 48 -7.77 13.50 4.72
C GLU A 48 -7.03 12.74 3.61
N ILE A 49 -6.40 11.61 3.93
CA ILE A 49 -5.75 10.76 2.91
C ILE A 49 -6.77 10.27 1.88
N LEU A 50 -7.93 9.76 2.31
CA LEU A 50 -8.99 9.32 1.39
C LEU A 50 -9.46 10.46 0.50
N ARG A 51 -9.70 11.64 1.06
CA ARG A 51 -10.07 12.84 0.30
C ARG A 51 -9.01 13.19 -0.75
N LEU A 52 -7.74 13.18 -0.37
CA LEU A 52 -6.64 13.50 -1.28
C LEU A 52 -6.46 12.44 -2.37
N ILE A 53 -6.60 11.15 -2.07
CA ILE A 53 -6.61 10.07 -3.06
C ILE A 53 -7.77 10.30 -4.06
N GLU A 54 -8.97 10.59 -3.56
CA GLU A 54 -10.14 10.87 -4.41
C GLU A 54 -9.94 12.10 -5.30
N LEU A 55 -9.31 13.15 -4.76
CA LEU A 55 -8.98 14.35 -5.53
C LEU A 55 -7.89 14.09 -6.58
N LYS A 56 -6.98 13.14 -6.36
CA LYS A 56 -5.84 12.86 -7.25
C LYS A 56 -6.07 11.74 -8.26
N THR A 57 -7.20 11.03 -8.18
CA THR A 57 -7.51 9.90 -9.05
C THR A 57 -8.65 10.21 -10.01
N VAL A 58 -8.64 9.48 -11.13
CA VAL A 58 -9.59 9.69 -12.23
C VAL A 58 -10.62 8.58 -12.32
N THR A 59 -10.41 7.46 -11.62
CA THR A 59 -11.37 6.36 -11.60
C THR A 59 -11.34 5.63 -10.27
N LYS A 60 -12.53 5.38 -9.72
CA LYS A 60 -12.77 4.58 -8.53
C LYS A 60 -13.42 3.25 -8.93
N PHE A 61 -12.88 2.15 -8.41
CA PHE A 61 -13.48 0.84 -8.51
C PHE A 61 -13.65 0.27 -7.11
N LYS A 62 -14.77 -0.42 -6.88
CA LYS A 62 -14.99 -1.15 -5.62
C LYS A 62 -14.86 -2.64 -5.88
N ASP A 63 -14.04 -3.30 -5.07
CA ASP A 63 -13.95 -4.76 -5.09
C ASP A 63 -15.30 -5.35 -4.64
N THR A 64 -15.86 -6.20 -5.49
CA THR A 64 -17.12 -6.91 -5.24
C THR A 64 -16.92 -8.38 -4.98
N ALA A 65 -15.68 -8.88 -5.02
CA ALA A 65 -15.39 -10.28 -4.77
C ALA A 65 -15.80 -10.67 -3.34
N GLU A 66 -16.72 -11.63 -3.23
CA GLU A 66 -17.20 -12.18 -1.96
C GLU A 66 -16.20 -13.22 -1.42
N TYR A 67 -15.03 -12.78 -0.99
CA TYR A 67 -14.17 -13.61 -0.15
C TYR A 67 -14.54 -13.36 1.32
N ASN A 68 -14.84 -14.44 2.06
CA ASN A 68 -15.37 -14.47 3.42
C ASN A 68 -14.46 -13.88 4.53
N ARG A 69 -13.55 -12.96 4.21
CA ARG A 69 -12.70 -12.27 5.20
C ARG A 69 -12.48 -10.82 4.74
N THR A 70 -12.70 -9.86 5.66
CA THR A 70 -12.14 -8.49 5.63
C THR A 70 -12.71 -7.49 4.60
N PRO A 71 -12.57 -6.17 4.81
CA PRO A 71 -13.33 -5.14 4.10
C PRO A 71 -13.03 -5.10 2.60
N LYS A 72 -14.07 -4.87 1.81
CA LYS A 72 -14.00 -4.67 0.36
C LYS A 72 -13.00 -3.56 0.05
N ALA A 73 -11.95 -3.88 -0.69
CA ALA A 73 -10.97 -2.89 -1.09
C ALA A 73 -11.57 -1.90 -2.11
N THR A 74 -11.12 -0.66 -2.05
CA THR A 74 -11.42 0.35 -3.05
C THR A 74 -10.16 0.65 -3.86
N ILE A 75 -10.25 0.55 -5.18
CA ILE A 75 -9.15 0.88 -6.10
C ILE A 75 -9.34 2.31 -6.59
N TYR A 76 -8.33 3.13 -6.39
CA TYR A 76 -8.25 4.50 -6.87
C TYR A 76 -7.14 4.60 -7.89
N ALA A 77 -7.50 4.79 -9.16
CA ALA A 77 -6.56 4.74 -10.28
C ALA A 77 -6.37 6.12 -10.93
N ASP A 78 -5.10 6.45 -11.22
CA ASP A 78 -4.71 7.44 -12.21
C ASP A 78 -4.30 6.70 -13.49
N ASN A 79 -5.23 6.63 -14.45
CA ASN A 79 -5.04 5.93 -15.71
C ASN A 79 -3.99 6.61 -16.61
N SER A 80 -3.74 7.92 -16.44
CA SER A 80 -2.74 8.65 -17.22
C SER A 80 -1.32 8.23 -16.82
N ALA A 81 -1.09 8.08 -15.51
CA ALA A 81 0.20 7.70 -14.94
C ALA A 81 0.40 6.18 -14.77
N LYS A 82 -0.61 5.36 -15.07
CA LYS A 82 -0.61 3.91 -14.80
C LYS A 82 -0.32 3.58 -13.33
N THR A 83 -0.83 4.42 -12.42
CA THR A 83 -0.67 4.26 -10.98
C THR A 83 -2.01 4.07 -10.32
N TYR A 84 -2.04 3.32 -9.22
CA TYR A 84 -3.26 3.16 -8.43
C TYR A 84 -2.95 2.80 -6.98
N PHE A 85 -3.87 3.18 -6.11
CA PHE A 85 -3.97 2.62 -4.77
C PHE A 85 -5.04 1.55 -4.73
N GLN A 86 -4.77 0.46 -4.00
CA GLN A 86 -5.80 -0.37 -3.40
C GLN A 86 -5.87 0.01 -1.91
N VAL A 87 -7.05 0.39 -1.46
CA VAL A 87 -7.30 0.95 -0.12
C VAL A 87 -8.25 0.02 0.63
N PHE A 88 -7.86 -0.37 1.83
CA PHE A 88 -8.67 -1.20 2.72
C PHE A 88 -9.16 -0.32 3.88
N GLU A 89 -10.47 -0.34 4.10
CA GLU A 89 -11.13 0.59 5.03
C GLU A 89 -12.06 -0.15 5.99
N GLN A 90 -12.02 0.23 7.26
CA GLN A 90 -13.07 -0.07 8.22
C GLN A 90 -14.16 1.04 8.20
N PRO A 91 -15.35 0.80 8.80
CA PRO A 91 -16.38 1.83 8.92
C PRO A 91 -15.86 3.14 9.49
N LYS A 92 -16.52 4.25 9.13
CA LYS A 92 -16.11 5.62 9.48
C LYS A 92 -14.80 6.08 8.82
N ASN A 93 -14.46 5.50 7.66
CA ASN A 93 -13.34 5.91 6.80
C ASN A 93 -11.97 5.72 7.48
N VAL A 94 -11.82 4.61 8.23
CA VAL A 94 -10.56 4.26 8.88
C VAL A 94 -9.76 3.39 7.92
N ILE A 95 -8.65 3.92 7.40
CA ILE A 95 -7.75 3.15 6.53
C ILE A 95 -7.01 2.14 7.38
N THR A 96 -7.06 0.86 7.01
CA THR A 96 -6.28 -0.21 7.65
C THR A 96 -5.11 -0.67 6.80
N ALA A 97 -5.18 -0.49 5.48
CA ALA A 97 -4.05 -0.74 4.60
C ALA A 97 -4.12 0.07 3.29
N LEU A 98 -2.94 0.42 2.78
CA LEU A 98 -2.71 1.00 1.47
C LEU A 98 -1.70 0.14 0.71
N CYS A 99 -2.07 -0.26 -0.50
CA CYS A 99 -1.16 -0.89 -1.45
C CYS A 99 -1.02 0.06 -2.64
N TYR A 100 0.21 0.50 -2.92
CA TYR A 100 0.48 1.37 -4.07
C TYR A 100 1.07 0.58 -5.23
N TYR A 101 0.57 0.84 -6.43
CA TYR A 101 0.97 0.17 -7.64
C TYR A 101 1.37 1.18 -8.72
N LYS A 102 2.39 0.81 -9.50
CA LYS A 102 2.84 1.57 -10.68
C LYS A 102 3.14 0.61 -11.82
N ASN A 103 2.58 0.88 -12.99
CA ASN A 103 2.70 0.03 -14.18
C ASN A 103 2.29 -1.43 -13.95
N GLY A 104 1.23 -1.65 -13.16
CA GLY A 104 0.72 -2.98 -12.84
C GLY A 104 1.58 -3.76 -11.83
N LYS A 105 2.53 -3.11 -11.16
CA LYS A 105 3.42 -3.73 -10.18
C LYS A 105 3.22 -3.09 -8.82
N GLN A 106 3.10 -3.91 -7.78
CA GLN A 106 3.06 -3.41 -6.42
C GLN A 106 4.42 -2.81 -6.08
N ILE A 107 4.41 -1.61 -5.50
CA ILE A 107 5.62 -0.91 -5.08
C ILE A 107 5.80 -1.05 -3.58
N TYR A 108 4.73 -0.86 -2.81
CA TYR A 108 4.74 -1.02 -1.37
C TYR A 108 3.38 -1.42 -0.82
N VAL A 109 3.42 -1.87 0.44
CA VAL A 109 2.28 -2.01 1.34
C VAL A 109 2.55 -1.20 2.60
N ALA A 110 1.51 -0.53 3.09
CA ALA A 110 1.50 0.16 4.37
C ALA A 110 0.22 -0.22 5.12
N GLU A 111 0.36 -0.79 6.31
CA GLU A 111 -0.73 -1.22 7.19
C GLU A 111 -0.79 -0.27 8.38
N TYR A 112 -2.00 0.01 8.89
CA TYR A 112 -2.22 1.04 9.90
C TYR A 112 -3.06 0.51 11.06
N TYR A 113 -2.77 1.02 12.26
CA TYR A 113 -3.64 0.94 13.40
C TYR A 113 -4.87 1.82 13.23
N GLY A 114 -5.92 1.59 14.02
CA GLY A 114 -7.17 2.36 13.94
C GLY A 114 -7.03 3.86 14.24
N ASN A 115 -5.96 4.25 14.94
CA ASN A 115 -5.59 5.64 15.20
C ASN A 115 -4.84 6.32 14.04
N GLY A 116 -4.52 5.58 12.96
CA GLY A 116 -3.78 6.07 11.80
C GLY A 116 -2.25 5.98 11.93
N THR A 117 -1.70 5.50 13.04
CA THR A 117 -0.28 5.18 13.15
C THR A 117 0.05 3.98 12.25
N ILE A 118 1.16 4.05 11.53
CA ILE A 118 1.65 2.94 10.71
C ILE A 118 1.95 1.74 11.63
N MET A 119 1.41 0.57 11.29
CA MET A 119 1.68 -0.69 11.99
C MET A 119 2.90 -1.38 11.38
N CYS A 120 2.89 -1.55 10.06
CA CYS A 120 4.00 -2.10 9.30
C CYS A 120 3.99 -1.54 7.88
N LYS A 121 5.17 -1.32 7.31
CA LYS A 121 5.33 -0.97 5.89
C LYS A 121 6.52 -1.69 5.27
N PHE A 122 6.40 -2.03 3.99
CA PHE A 122 7.44 -2.73 3.26
C PHE A 122 7.36 -2.49 1.75
N ASN A 123 8.52 -2.58 1.10
CA ASN A 123 8.62 -2.54 -0.36
C ASN A 123 8.41 -3.93 -0.96
N THR A 124 7.98 -3.96 -2.22
CA THR A 124 7.78 -5.19 -2.99
C THR A 124 8.59 -5.19 -4.29
N SER A 125 8.85 -6.39 -4.82
CA SER A 125 9.45 -6.59 -6.12
C SER A 125 8.42 -6.40 -7.25
N LYS A 126 8.86 -6.58 -8.50
CA LYS A 126 8.00 -6.48 -9.69
C LYS A 126 6.88 -7.53 -9.70
N GLU A 127 7.05 -8.61 -8.94
CA GLU A 127 6.17 -9.76 -8.80
C GLU A 127 5.24 -9.64 -7.58
N GLY A 128 5.31 -8.54 -6.80
CA GLY A 128 4.51 -8.35 -5.59
C GLY A 128 5.06 -9.07 -4.34
N ILE A 129 6.28 -9.61 -4.44
CA ILE A 129 6.97 -10.33 -3.36
C ILE A 129 7.69 -9.31 -2.46
N ARG A 130 7.72 -9.47 -1.13
CA ARG A 130 8.41 -8.51 -0.25
C ARG A 130 9.90 -8.47 -0.59
N ASN A 131 10.41 -7.26 -0.83
CA ASN A 131 11.79 -7.06 -1.23
C ASN A 131 12.26 -5.65 -0.86
N GLY A 132 13.33 -5.56 -0.07
CA GLY A 132 13.88 -4.31 0.44
C GLY A 132 13.56 -4.08 1.92
N LYS A 133 13.60 -2.82 2.36
CA LYS A 133 13.39 -2.47 3.77
C LYS A 133 11.95 -2.72 4.20
N TYR A 134 11.78 -3.11 5.45
CA TYR A 134 10.52 -3.05 6.17
C TYR A 134 10.73 -2.39 7.53
N GLU A 135 9.66 -1.77 8.03
CA GLU A 135 9.60 -1.13 9.33
C GLU A 135 8.23 -1.43 9.93
N CYS A 136 8.21 -1.84 11.19
CA CYS A 136 7.01 -2.02 12.00
C CYS A 136 7.10 -1.17 13.26
N TYR A 137 5.97 -0.69 13.72
CA TYR A 137 5.89 0.25 14.84
C TYR A 137 4.82 -0.20 15.83
N TYR A 138 4.91 0.29 17.05
CA TYR A 138 3.86 0.22 18.04
C TYR A 138 2.79 1.27 17.77
N GLU A 139 1.61 1.13 18.40
CA GLU A 139 0.50 2.06 18.21
C GLU A 139 0.81 3.49 18.70
N ASN A 140 1.80 3.63 19.60
CA ASN A 140 2.34 4.92 20.06
C ASN A 140 3.30 5.59 19.05
N GLY A 141 3.66 4.92 17.95
CA GLY A 141 4.55 5.43 16.91
C GLY A 141 6.05 5.13 17.10
N GLU A 142 6.41 4.47 18.21
CA GLU A 142 7.77 3.99 18.43
C GLU A 142 8.06 2.77 17.55
N ILE A 143 9.30 2.66 17.10
CA ILE A 143 9.70 1.54 16.25
C ILE A 143 9.63 0.24 17.04
N ARG A 144 9.09 -0.81 16.44
CA ARG A 144 8.94 -2.14 17.02
C ARG A 144 9.95 -3.12 16.42
N SER A 145 10.10 -3.06 15.10
CA SER A 145 11.13 -3.81 14.41
C SER A 145 11.46 -3.21 13.05
N ALA A 146 12.69 -3.42 12.60
CA ALA A 146 13.12 -3.04 11.26
C ALA A 146 14.14 -4.03 10.71
N GLY A 147 14.13 -4.18 9.39
CA GLY A 147 15.06 -5.05 8.70
C GLY A 147 14.86 -5.04 7.20
N LYS A 148 15.25 -6.12 6.53
CA LYS A 148 15.09 -6.27 5.09
C LYS A 148 14.48 -7.61 4.72
N TYR A 149 13.72 -7.61 3.63
CA TYR A 149 13.30 -8.80 2.91
C TYR A 149 14.09 -8.94 1.60
N LEU A 150 14.37 -10.18 1.23
CA LEU A 150 14.78 -10.60 -0.11
C LEU A 150 13.91 -11.79 -0.50
N ASN A 151 13.05 -11.60 -1.50
CA ASN A 151 12.10 -12.62 -1.97
C ASN A 151 11.28 -13.25 -0.82
N ASP A 152 10.57 -12.42 -0.06
CA ASP A 152 9.75 -12.80 1.11
C ASP A 152 10.49 -13.35 2.33
N LYS A 153 11.81 -13.54 2.25
CA LYS A 153 12.65 -14.01 3.37
C LYS A 153 13.37 -12.84 4.02
N LYS A 154 13.45 -12.82 5.35
CA LYS A 154 14.27 -11.85 6.08
C LYS A 154 15.75 -12.02 5.68
N THR A 155 16.46 -10.91 5.52
CA THR A 155 17.89 -10.89 5.14
C THR A 155 18.63 -9.78 5.87
N GLY A 156 19.93 -9.97 6.11
CA GLY A 156 20.74 -9.03 6.89
C GLY A 156 20.35 -9.00 8.36
N ILE A 157 20.59 -7.86 9.01
CA ILE A 157 20.22 -7.65 10.42
C ILE A 157 18.75 -7.21 10.51
N GLU A 158 18.01 -7.86 11.40
CA GLU A 158 16.77 -7.37 11.97
C GLU A 158 17.04 -6.92 13.41
N THR A 159 16.49 -5.76 13.76
CA THR A 159 16.51 -5.25 15.13
C THR A 159 15.08 -5.13 15.62
N GLU A 160 14.82 -5.61 16.84
CA GLU A 160 13.56 -5.43 17.56
C GLU A 160 13.77 -4.50 18.75
N TYR A 161 12.72 -3.74 19.06
CA TYR A 161 12.72 -2.74 20.11
C TYR A 161 11.48 -2.93 20.99
N ASP A 162 11.56 -2.54 22.26
CA ASP A 162 10.39 -2.38 23.11
C ASP A 162 9.64 -1.07 22.84
N SER A 163 8.52 -0.84 23.54
CA SER A 163 7.69 0.36 23.37
C SER A 163 8.34 1.65 23.88
N GLU A 164 9.47 1.56 24.58
CA GLU A 164 10.29 2.68 25.05
C GLU A 164 11.45 2.98 24.08
N GLY A 165 11.63 2.16 23.04
CA GLY A 165 12.66 2.31 22.03
C GLY A 165 13.98 1.61 22.37
N ASN A 166 14.03 0.80 23.44
CA ASN A 166 15.24 0.05 23.77
C ASN A 166 15.34 -1.19 22.89
N ILE A 167 16.54 -1.53 22.41
CA ILE A 167 16.78 -2.77 21.66
C ILE A 167 16.54 -3.96 22.57
N THR A 168 15.66 -4.86 22.16
CA THR A 168 15.39 -6.11 22.87
C THR A 168 16.07 -7.30 22.22
N ASN A 169 16.15 -7.32 20.88
CA ASN A 169 16.76 -8.41 20.12
C ASN A 169 17.45 -7.90 18.85
N GLU A 170 18.46 -8.64 18.42
CA GLU A 170 19.04 -8.54 17.08
C GLU A 170 19.17 -9.94 16.47
N PHE A 171 18.77 -10.08 15.21
CA PHE A 171 18.84 -11.34 14.47
C PHE A 171 19.64 -11.14 13.18
N ASP A 172 20.64 -11.99 12.95
CA ASP A 172 21.43 -11.99 11.71
C ASP A 172 20.96 -13.08 10.74
N TYR A 173 20.53 -12.66 9.55
CA TYR A 173 20.07 -13.50 8.45
C TYR A 173 21.03 -13.46 7.24
N SER A 174 22.25 -12.95 7.40
CA SER A 174 23.21 -12.74 6.28
C SER A 174 23.77 -14.05 5.67
N GLY A 175 23.53 -15.21 6.30
CA GLY A 175 24.02 -16.52 5.86
C GLY A 175 22.96 -17.58 5.62
N LYS A 176 21.69 -17.21 5.43
CA LYS A 176 20.55 -18.13 5.23
C LYS A 176 19.97 -18.08 3.82
#